data_AF-A0A7V9LYP3-F1
#
_entry.id   AF-A0A7V9LYP3-F1
#
_cell.length_a   1.000
_cell.length_b   1.000
_cell.length_c   1.000
_cell.angle_alpha   90.00
_cell.angle_beta   90.00
_cell.angle_gamma   90.00
#
_symmetry.space_group_name_H-M   'P 1'
#
loop_
_entity.id
_entity.type
_entity.pdbx_description
1 polymer ?
#
loop_
_entity_poly.entity_id
_entity_poly.type
_entity_poly.pdbx_seq_one_letter_code
_entity_poly.pdbx_strand_id
1 'polypeptide(L)' 'MVTDGSAPALHDRRRPDIVVIGASAGGAHALRVLLAGLPADFAAAVFVVLHLPEGAKSQLAAVLRRASTLSDATGAGGR' A
#
# COMPACT_ATOMS: atom_id res chain seq x y z
N MET A 1 34.73 4.13 -15.86
CA MET A 1 33.31 3.80 -16.07
C MET A 1 32.53 4.54 -15.01
N VAL A 2 32.18 5.81 -15.30
CA VAL A 2 31.44 6.67 -14.37
C VAL A 2 29.97 6.29 -14.52
N THR A 3 29.40 5.63 -13.53
CA THR A 3 27.94 5.58 -13.40
C THR A 3 27.54 6.92 -12.79
N ASP A 4 26.93 7.79 -13.59
CA ASP A 4 26.09 8.85 -13.05
C ASP A 4 24.96 8.15 -12.30
N GLY A 5 25.12 8.07 -10.98
CA GLY A 5 24.05 7.70 -10.08
C GLY A 5 23.06 8.84 -10.07
N SER A 6 22.22 8.94 -11.10
CA SER A 6 21.06 9.81 -11.08
C SER A 6 20.22 9.38 -9.90
N ALA A 7 20.39 10.11 -8.79
CA ALA A 7 19.57 9.94 -7.59
C ALA A 7 18.10 9.97 -8.03
N PRO A 8 17.25 9.05 -7.53
CA PRO A 8 15.83 9.16 -7.78
C PRO A 8 15.40 10.58 -7.38
N ALA A 9 14.66 11.26 -8.28
CA ALA A 9 14.23 12.62 -8.07
C ALA A 9 13.74 12.80 -6.63
N LEU A 10 14.33 13.75 -5.91
CA LEU A 10 13.90 14.10 -4.55
C LEU A 10 12.40 14.35 -4.58
N HIS A 11 11.61 13.44 -3.99
CA HIS A 11 10.17 13.62 -3.82
C HIS A 11 9.93 15.02 -3.27
N ASP A 12 9.06 15.80 -3.92
CA ASP A 12 8.67 17.11 -3.41
C ASP A 12 7.96 16.89 -2.07
N ARG A 13 8.70 17.02 -0.97
CA ARG A 13 8.16 16.83 0.39
C ARG A 13 6.97 17.75 0.69
N ARG A 14 6.66 18.74 -0.15
CA ARG A 14 5.50 19.61 -0.02
C ARG A 14 4.22 19.03 -0.61
N ARG A 15 4.32 17.96 -1.41
CA ARG A 15 3.17 17.25 -1.97
C ARG A 15 3.25 15.79 -1.54
N PRO A 16 2.31 15.32 -0.69
CA PRO A 16 2.30 13.91 -0.31
C PRO A 16 2.01 13.06 -1.54
N ASP A 17 2.85 12.07 -1.78
CA ASP A 17 2.64 11.08 -2.83
C ASP A 17 1.55 10.09 -2.43
N ILE A 18 0.81 9.62 -3.42
CA ILE A 18 -0.29 8.67 -3.24
C ILE A 18 -0.07 7.48 -4.16
N VAL A 19 -0.14 6.28 -3.59
CA VAL A 19 -0.15 5.01 -4.32
C VAL A 19 -1.51 4.34 -4.12
N VAL A 20 -2.17 3.97 -5.22
CA VAL A 20 -3.44 3.24 -5.20
C VAL A 20 -3.23 1.86 -5.80
N ILE A 21 -3.63 0.82 -5.07
CA ILE A 21 -3.48 -0.58 -5.48
C ILE A 21 -4.87 -1.21 -5.59
N GLY A 22 -5.23 -1.62 -6.81
CA GLY A 22 -6.42 -2.42 -7.07
C GLY A 22 -6.10 -3.91 -7.14
N ALA A 23 -6.90 -4.74 -6.49
CA ALA A 23 -6.74 -6.19 -6.43
C ALA A 23 -8.09 -6.91 -6.52
N SER A 24 -8.06 -8.18 -6.94
CA SER A 24 -9.25 -9.04 -7.05
C SER A 24 -8.92 -10.47 -6.58
N ALA A 25 -9.34 -11.52 -7.30
CA ALA A 25 -9.05 -12.91 -6.98
C ALA A 25 -7.55 -13.15 -6.75
N GLY A 26 -7.20 -13.76 -5.61
CA GLY A 26 -5.80 -14.05 -5.23
C GLY A 26 -4.97 -12.84 -4.79
N GLY A 27 -5.47 -11.61 -4.93
CA GLY A 27 -4.72 -10.38 -4.69
C GLY A 27 -4.33 -10.16 -3.23
N ALA A 28 -5.02 -10.79 -2.28
CA ALA A 28 -4.68 -10.70 -0.86
C ALA A 28 -3.26 -11.23 -0.55
N HIS A 29 -2.82 -12.30 -1.23
CA HIS A 29 -1.46 -12.81 -1.05
C HIS A 29 -0.42 -11.85 -1.63
N ALA A 30 -0.66 -11.35 -2.85
CA ALA A 30 0.22 -10.38 -3.51
C ALA A 30 0.36 -9.09 -2.68
N LEU A 31 -0.74 -8.58 -2.12
CA LEU A 31 -0.73 -7.41 -1.24
C LEU A 31 0.11 -7.63 0.02
N ARG A 32 0.07 -8.83 0.61
CA ARG A 32 0.92 -9.15 1.77
C ARG A 32 2.40 -9.12 1.42
N VAL A 33 2.78 -9.72 0.29
CA VAL A 33 4.18 -9.74 -0.16
C VAL A 33 4.67 -8.33 -0.46
N LEU A 34 3.85 -7.55 -1.18
CA LEU A 34 4.17 -6.17 -1.53
C LEU A 34 4.36 -5.30 -0.28
N LEU A 35 3.38 -5.30 0.64
CA LEU A 35 3.43 -4.45 1.84
C LEU A 35 4.51 -4.87 2.83
N ALA A 36 4.87 -6.15 2.89
CA ALA A 36 5.98 -6.64 3.71
C ALA A 36 7.35 -6.16 3.19
N GLY A 37 7.44 -5.84 1.89
CA GLY A 37 8.65 -5.29 1.28
C GLY A 37 8.77 -3.77 1.37
N LEU A 38 7.73 -3.06 1.84
CA LEU A 38 7.78 -1.61 1.97
C LEU A 38 8.56 -1.20 3.22
N PRO A 39 9.42 -0.17 3.13
CA PRO A 39 10.10 0.38 4.29
C PRO A 39 9.10 1.06 5.23
N ALA A 40 9.38 1.08 6.53
CA ALA A 40 8.46 1.63 7.53
C ALA A 40 8.22 3.15 7.37
N ASP A 41 9.19 3.85 6.77
CA ASP A 41 9.17 5.28 6.47
C ASP A 41 8.79 5.58 5.01
N PHE A 42 8.10 4.65 4.34
CA PHE A 42 7.63 4.83 2.97
C PHE A 42 6.87 6.15 2.80
N ALA A 43 7.43 7.04 1.99
CA ALA A 43 7.03 8.45 1.89
C ALA A 43 5.78 8.67 1.01
N ALA A 44 4.81 7.76 1.04
CA ALA A 44 3.56 7.88 0.31
C ALA A 44 2.39 7.26 1.08
N ALA A 45 1.21 7.85 0.94
CA ALA A 45 -0.02 7.25 1.42
C ALA A 45 -0.43 6.09 0.48
N VAL A 46 -0.73 4.92 1.04
CA VAL A 46 -1.10 3.73 0.27
C VAL A 46 -2.59 3.41 0.47
N PHE A 47 -3.35 3.42 -0.62
CA PHE A 47 -4.76 3.02 -0.64
C PHE A 47 -4.90 1.67 -1.33
N VAL A 48 -5.63 0.75 -0.72
CA VAL A 48 -5.84 -0.60 -1.26
C VAL A 48 -7.33 -0.86 -1.45
N VAL A 49 -7.70 -1.24 -2.67
CA VAL A 49 -9.05 -1.69 -3.04
C VAL A 49 -8.98 -3.16 -3.40
N LEU A 50 -9.76 -3.99 -2.70
CA LEU A 50 -9.90 -5.42 -3.00
C LEU A 50 -11.34 -5.72 -3.40
N HIS A 51 -11.53 -6.24 -4.60
CA HIS A 51 -12.82 -6.79 -5.01
C HIS A 51 -13.14 -8.04 -4.20
N LEU A 52 -14.32 -8.02 -3.58
CA LEU A 52 -14.88 -9.10 -2.78
C LEU A 52 -16.26 -9.45 -3.33
N PRO A 53 -16.68 -10.73 -3.24
CA PRO A 53 -18.05 -11.10 -3.55
C PRO A 53 -19.03 -10.42 -2.59
N GLU A 54 -20.26 -10.21 -3.06
CA GLU A 54 -21.33 -9.60 -2.28
C GLU A 54 -21.58 -10.37 -0.96
N GLY A 55 -21.76 -9.64 0.15
CA GLY A 55 -21.96 -10.21 1.47
C GLY A 55 -20.70 -10.76 2.16
N ALA A 56 -19.54 -10.76 1.49
CA ALA A 56 -18.30 -11.17 2.13
C ALA A 56 -17.84 -10.13 3.16
N LYS A 57 -17.56 -10.59 4.40
CA LYS A 57 -16.88 -9.75 5.39
C LYS A 57 -15.40 -9.61 5.02
N SER A 58 -14.95 -8.38 4.82
CA SER A 58 -13.54 -8.10 4.54
C SER A 58 -12.69 -8.27 5.80
N GLN A 59 -11.66 -9.13 5.72
CA GLN A 59 -10.57 -9.21 6.71
C GLN A 59 -9.33 -8.42 6.25
N LEU A 60 -9.44 -7.66 5.15
CA LEU A 60 -8.31 -7.05 4.46
C LEU A 60 -7.50 -6.16 5.40
N ALA A 61 -8.15 -5.25 6.14
CA ALA A 61 -7.45 -4.33 7.04
C ALA A 61 -6.60 -5.08 8.08
N ALA A 62 -7.12 -6.16 8.66
CA ALA A 62 -6.37 -6.98 9.62
C ALA A 62 -5.19 -7.71 8.96
N VAL A 63 -5.38 -8.21 7.74
CA VAL A 63 -4.32 -8.88 6.96
C VAL A 63 -3.22 -7.90 6.58
N LEU A 64 -3.57 -6.71 6.08
CA LEU A 64 -2.60 -5.69 5.68
C LEU A 64 -1.84 -5.17 6.90
N ARG A 65 -2.52 -4.85 8.02
CA ARG A 65 -1.86 -4.40 9.26
C ARG A 65 -0.85 -5.40 9.80
N ARG A 66 -1.11 -6.71 9.64
CA ARG A 66 -0.16 -7.76 10.05
C ARG A 66 1.01 -7.93 9.08
N ALA A 67 0.83 -7.56 7.82
CA ALA A 67 1.84 -7.71 6.77
C ALA A 67 2.69 -6.45 6.56
N SER A 68 2.19 -5.27 6.91
CA SER A 68 2.89 -3.99 6.73
C SER A 68 3.61 -3.53 8.00
N THR A 69 4.69 -2.79 7.81
CA THR A 69 5.38 -2.01 8.87
C THR A 69 4.94 -0.55 8.92
N LEU A 70 4.03 -0.14 8.03
CA LEU A 70 3.48 1.20 7.94
C LEU A 70 2.53 1.50 9.11
N SER A 71 2.48 2.76 9.56
CA SER A 71 1.50 3.23 10.54
C SER A 71 0.10 3.32 9.91
N ASP A 72 -0.90 2.70 10.54
CA ASP A 72 -2.26 2.65 10.00
C ASP A 72 -3.18 3.76 10.53
N ALA A 73 -3.95 4.38 9.63
CA ALA A 73 -5.15 5.14 9.93
C ALA A 73 -6.30 4.52 9.12
N THR A 74 -7.19 3.77 9.76
CA THR A 74 -8.29 3.06 9.07
C THR A 74 -9.44 4.03 8.77
N GLY A 75 -9.75 4.28 7.50
CA GLY A 75 -11.00 4.91 7.07
C GLY A 75 -12.10 3.85 6.89
N ALA A 76 -13.18 3.96 7.66
CA ALA A 76 -14.35 3.10 7.49
C ALA A 76 -15.03 3.40 6.14
N GLY A 77 -15.29 2.36 5.34
CA GLY A 77 -15.93 2.47 4.04
C GLY A 77 -17.29 3.18 4.11
N GLY A 78 -17.50 4.13 3.21
CA GLY A 78 -18.73 4.88 3.06
C GLY A 78 -19.93 3.97 2.79
N ARG A 79 -21.07 4.38 3.35
CA ARG A 79 -22.40 3.83 3.11
C ARG A 79 -22.84 4.03 1.67
#